data_AF-A0A7L0ATU9-F1
#
_entry.id   AF-A0A7L0ATU9-F1
#
_cell.length_a   1.000
_cell.length_b   1.000
_cell.length_c   1.000
_cell.angle_alpha   90.00
_cell.angle_beta   90.00
_cell.angle_gamma   90.00
#
_symmetry.space_group_name_H-M   'P 1'
#
loop_
_entity.id
_entity.type
_entity.pdbx_description
1 polymer ?
#
loop_
_entity_poly.entity_id
_entity_poly.type
_entity_poly.pdbx_seq_one_letter_code
_entity_poly.pdbx_strand_id
1 'polypeptide(L)'
;VPVDGSHWLSMREVLDSLRHKGHEIVVAEPEINRHIKPSENFVMKMYPIPFTKEEVDRSIHYFSQEVFEEGSFLERFLKVYQSMKSISAITLSACAQILYNKELVRYLEESKF
;
A
#
# COMPACT_ATOMS: atom_id res chain seq x y z
N VAL A 1 -7.47 4.20 -3.63
CA VAL A 1 -6.23 4.23 -4.45
C VAL A 1 -5.68 2.82 -4.45
N PRO A 2 -5.39 2.20 -5.61
CA PRO A 2 -4.91 0.83 -5.63
C PRO A 2 -3.59 0.76 -4.87
N VAL A 3 -3.63 0.02 -3.76
CA VAL A 3 -2.48 -0.29 -2.93
C VAL A 3 -1.63 -1.34 -3.67
N ASP A 4 -0.36 -1.44 -3.30
CA ASP A 4 0.60 -2.49 -3.68
C ASP A 4 -0.02 -3.91 -3.84
N GLY A 5 0.68 -4.80 -4.55
CA GLY A 5 0.22 -6.16 -4.85
C GLY A 5 -0.31 -6.31 -6.28
N SER A 6 -1.37 -7.08 -6.48
CA SER A 6 -1.90 -7.37 -7.82
C SER A 6 -2.34 -6.12 -8.59
N HIS A 7 -2.90 -5.13 -7.89
CA HIS A 7 -3.29 -3.87 -8.52
C HIS A 7 -2.10 -3.10 -9.10
N TRP A 8 -0.92 -3.20 -8.50
CA TRP A 8 0.29 -2.56 -9.03
C TRP A 8 0.66 -3.09 -10.41
N LEU A 9 0.45 -4.38 -10.67
CA LEU A 9 0.73 -4.99 -11.97
C LEU A 9 -0.05 -4.30 -13.09
N SER A 10 -1.34 -4.02 -12.86
CA SER A 10 -2.17 -3.26 -13.81
C SER A 10 -1.74 -1.80 -13.92
N MET A 11 -1.32 -1.18 -12.82
CA MET A 11 -0.88 0.22 -12.84
C MET A 11 0.39 0.43 -13.66
N ARG A 12 1.30 -0.55 -13.73
CA ARG A 12 2.56 -0.42 -14.47
C ARG A 12 2.36 0.02 -15.92
N GLU A 13 1.44 -0.62 -16.64
CA GLU A 13 1.15 -0.27 -18.05
C GLU A 13 0.60 1.16 -18.19
N VAL A 14 -0.21 1.59 -17.22
CA VAL A 14 -0.76 2.95 -17.17
C VAL A 14 0.35 3.97 -16.97
N LEU A 15 1.27 3.72 -16.01
CA LEU A 15 2.39 4.62 -15.73
C LEU A 15 3.33 4.72 -16.94
N ASP A 16 3.61 3.61 -17.59
CA ASP A 16 4.42 3.59 -18.81
C ASP A 16 3.77 4.42 -19.92
N SER A 17 2.46 4.26 -20.16
CA SER A 17 1.74 5.06 -21.16
C SER A 17 1.74 6.56 -20.83
N LEU A 18 1.54 6.91 -19.55
CA LEU A 18 1.56 8.32 -19.12
C LEU A 18 2.94 8.94 -19.31
N ARG A 19 4.03 8.22 -18.99
CA ARG A 19 5.39 8.71 -19.23
C ARG A 19 5.67 8.94 -20.70
N HIS A 20 5.27 8.01 -21.58
CA HIS A 20 5.45 8.18 -23.03
C HIS A 20 4.68 9.39 -23.59
N LYS A 21 3.60 9.80 -22.92
CA LYS A 21 2.84 11.02 -23.23
C LYS A 21 3.45 12.30 -22.64
N GLY A 22 4.59 12.20 -21.96
CA GLY A 22 5.30 13.33 -21.36
C GLY A 22 4.80 13.74 -19.98
N HIS A 23 4.02 12.90 -19.29
CA HIS A 23 3.62 13.18 -17.91
C HIS A 23 4.75 12.84 -16.94
N GLU A 24 4.99 13.75 -16.00
CA GLU A 24 5.77 13.46 -14.79
C GLU A 24 4.89 12.72 -13.78
N ILE A 25 5.42 11.66 -13.19
CA ILE A 25 4.68 10.74 -12.34
C ILE A 25 5.43 10.58 -11.04
N VAL A 26 4.75 10.80 -9.92
CA VAL A 26 5.26 10.54 -8.58
C VAL A 26 4.47 9.40 -7.95
N VAL A 27 5.17 8.41 -7.44
CA VAL A 27 4.59 7.30 -6.67
C VAL A 27 5.03 7.45 -5.22
N ALA A 28 4.06 7.79 -4.35
CA ALA A 28 4.27 7.87 -2.91
C ALA A 28 3.89 6.55 -2.25
N GLU A 29 4.85 5.89 -1.61
CA GLU A 29 4.65 4.54 -1.05
C GLU A 29 5.33 4.39 0.32
N PRO A 30 4.79 3.62 1.27
CA PRO A 30 5.50 3.30 2.51
C PRO A 30 6.87 2.65 2.26
N GLU A 31 7.81 2.86 3.19
CA GLU A 31 9.13 2.20 3.17
C GLU A 31 9.04 0.67 3.18
N ILE A 32 7.97 0.11 3.75
CA ILE A 32 7.73 -1.32 3.85
C ILE A 32 7.09 -1.94 2.59
N ASN A 33 7.15 -1.27 1.44
CA ASN A 33 6.59 -1.77 0.18
C ASN A 33 7.10 -3.19 -0.16
N ARG A 34 6.25 -3.95 -0.87
CA ARG A 34 6.52 -5.34 -1.24
C ARG A 34 6.81 -5.50 -2.72
N HIS A 35 6.05 -4.87 -3.61
CA HIS A 35 6.17 -5.13 -5.07
C HIS A 35 6.55 -3.93 -5.92
N ILE A 36 6.43 -2.71 -5.38
CA ILE A 36 6.80 -1.48 -6.10
C ILE A 36 8.30 -1.27 -6.01
N LYS A 37 9.01 -1.40 -7.13
CA LYS A 37 10.46 -1.16 -7.21
C LYS A 37 10.73 0.18 -7.89
N PRO A 38 11.86 0.84 -7.56
CA PRO A 38 12.35 1.98 -8.32
C PRO A 38 12.41 1.64 -9.82
N SER A 39 11.95 2.58 -10.64
CA SER A 39 11.94 2.48 -12.09
C SER A 39 12.30 3.84 -12.65
N GLU A 40 12.82 3.89 -13.87
CA GLU A 40 12.98 5.16 -14.58
C GLU A 40 11.61 5.79 -14.87
N ASN A 41 10.53 5.00 -14.89
CA ASN A 41 9.23 5.44 -15.38
C ASN A 41 8.48 6.41 -14.46
N PHE A 42 8.92 6.59 -13.22
CA PHE A 42 8.31 7.48 -12.25
C PHE A 42 9.32 7.84 -11.16
N VAL A 43 9.07 8.95 -10.46
CA VAL A 43 9.80 9.31 -9.24
C VAL A 43 9.17 8.60 -8.06
N MET A 44 9.96 7.82 -7.33
CA MET A 44 9.49 7.14 -6.13
C MET A 44 9.78 8.01 -4.88
N LYS A 45 8.75 8.25 -4.06
CA LYS A 45 8.87 8.91 -2.76
C LYS A 45 8.44 7.97 -1.66
N MET A 46 9.39 7.58 -0.82
CA MET A 46 9.11 6.70 0.32
C MET A 46 8.81 7.51 1.58
N TYR A 47 7.92 7.01 2.41
CA TYR A 47 7.62 7.60 3.71
C TYR A 47 7.55 6.53 4.82
N PRO A 48 7.98 6.86 6.05
CA PRO A 48 7.94 5.93 7.16
C PRO A 48 6.51 5.73 7.64
N ILE A 49 6.24 4.53 8.18
CA ILE A 49 5.00 4.21 8.87
C ILE A 49 5.31 3.51 10.20
N PRO A 50 4.41 3.55 11.20
CA PRO A 50 4.67 2.97 12.52
C PRO A 50 4.48 1.44 12.55
N PHE A 51 4.83 0.75 11.47
CA PHE A 51 4.74 -0.70 11.35
C PHE A 51 5.97 -1.24 10.63
N THR A 52 6.45 -2.38 11.12
CA THR A 52 7.50 -3.15 10.46
C THR A 52 6.92 -3.96 9.30
N LYS A 53 7.78 -4.33 8.36
CA LYS A 53 7.39 -5.22 7.26
C LYS A 53 6.89 -6.56 7.80
N GLU A 54 7.54 -7.10 8.83
CA GLU A 54 7.20 -8.37 9.47
C GLU A 54 5.81 -8.34 10.12
N GLU A 55 5.40 -7.22 10.72
CA GLU A 55 4.06 -7.07 11.32
C GLU A 55 2.96 -7.06 10.25
N VAL A 56 3.18 -6.32 9.16
CA VAL A 56 2.25 -6.29 8.03
C VAL A 56 2.20 -7.66 7.34
N ASP A 57 3.36 -8.28 7.16
CA ASP A 57 3.48 -9.57 6.51
C ASP A 57 2.76 -10.67 7.28
N ARG A 58 2.92 -10.67 8.60
CA ARG A 58 2.25 -11.57 9.52
C ARG A 58 0.73 -11.36 9.50
N SER A 59 0.27 -10.10 9.46
CA SER A 59 -1.17 -9.79 9.40
C SER A 59 -1.82 -10.30 8.12
N ILE A 60 -1.16 -10.13 6.97
CA ILE A 60 -1.62 -10.65 5.68
C ILE A 60 -1.62 -12.19 5.68
N HIS A 61 -0.58 -12.80 6.25
CA HIS A 61 -0.47 -14.25 6.34
C HIS A 61 -1.58 -14.87 7.20
N TYR A 62 -1.83 -14.33 8.40
CA TYR A 62 -2.91 -14.81 9.27
C TYR A 62 -4.27 -14.65 8.61
N PHE A 63 -4.55 -13.48 8.03
CA PHE A 63 -5.80 -13.27 7.30
C PHE A 63 -5.98 -14.31 6.19
N SER A 64 -4.93 -14.60 5.43
CA SER A 64 -4.98 -15.62 4.36
C SER A 64 -5.28 -17.00 4.93
N GLN A 65 -4.64 -17.39 6.04
CA GLN A 65 -4.92 -18.68 6.68
C GLN A 65 -6.37 -18.77 7.18
N GLU A 66 -6.88 -17.74 7.85
CA GLU A 66 -8.24 -17.70 8.38
C GLU A 66 -9.30 -17.78 7.27
N VAL A 67 -9.06 -17.12 6.12
CA VAL A 67 -9.98 -17.17 4.97
C VAL A 67 -10.13 -18.59 4.41
N PHE A 68 -9.05 -19.39 4.43
CA PHE A 68 -9.04 -20.76 3.90
C PHE A 68 -9.16 -21.84 4.98
N GLU A 69 -9.36 -21.46 6.24
CA GLU A 69 -9.48 -22.41 7.34
C GLU A 69 -10.78 -23.23 7.22
N GLU A 70 -10.66 -24.53 7.49
CA GLU A 70 -11.80 -25.43 7.64
C GLU A 70 -12.53 -25.16 8.96
N GLY A 71 -13.83 -25.43 9.01
CA GLY A 71 -14.65 -25.19 10.20
C GLY A 71 -16.02 -24.62 9.89
N SER A 72 -16.73 -24.16 10.91
CA SER A 72 -18.04 -23.56 10.69
C SER A 72 -17.90 -22.20 10.00
N PHE A 73 -18.89 -21.85 9.18
CA PHE A 73 -18.92 -20.55 8.52
C PHE A 73 -18.85 -19.38 9.52
N LEU A 74 -19.55 -19.50 10.65
CA LEU A 74 -19.62 -18.44 11.65
C LEU A 74 -18.26 -18.20 12.32
N GLU A 75 -17.56 -19.25 12.73
CA GLU A 75 -16.22 -19.11 13.33
C GLU A 75 -15.24 -18.46 12.35
N ARG A 76 -15.22 -18.94 11.09
CA ARG A 76 -14.39 -18.36 10.04
C ARG A 76 -14.74 -16.89 9.81
N PHE A 77 -16.02 -16.57 9.70
CA PHE A 77 -16.48 -15.19 9.51
C PHE A 77 -15.99 -14.26 10.63
N LEU A 78 -16.09 -14.70 11.90
CA LEU A 78 -15.64 -13.91 13.05
C LEU A 78 -14.12 -13.68 13.05
N LYS A 79 -13.32 -14.71 12.73
CA LYS A 79 -11.86 -14.58 12.61
C LYS A 79 -11.47 -13.59 11.50
N VAL A 80 -12.01 -13.82 10.30
CA VAL A 80 -11.80 -12.94 9.13
C VAL A 80 -12.20 -11.50 9.43
N TYR A 81 -13.33 -11.28 10.11
CA TYR A 81 -13.77 -9.94 10.51
C TYR A 81 -12.77 -9.26 11.45
N GLN A 82 -12.24 -9.98 12.45
CA GLN A 82 -11.23 -9.45 13.37
C GLN A 82 -9.93 -9.10 12.63
N SER A 83 -9.45 -9.98 11.74
CA SER A 83 -8.28 -9.70 10.92
C SER A 83 -8.47 -8.54 9.95
N MET A 84 -9.64 -8.43 9.31
CA MET A 84 -9.99 -7.27 8.48
C MET A 84 -9.96 -5.96 9.27
N LYS A 85 -10.40 -5.96 10.53
CA LYS A 85 -10.33 -4.77 11.39
C LYS A 85 -8.89 -4.37 11.66
N SER A 86 -8.01 -5.32 11.95
CA SER A 86 -6.57 -5.07 12.15
C SER A 86 -5.89 -4.55 10.89
N ILE A 87 -6.12 -5.18 9.73
CA ILE A 87 -5.58 -4.74 8.44
C ILE A 87 -6.09 -3.34 8.09
N SER A 88 -7.38 -3.07 8.31
CA SER A 88 -7.96 -1.74 8.06
C SER A 88 -7.32 -0.66 8.92
N ALA A 89 -6.99 -0.97 10.18
CA ALA A 89 -6.29 -0.03 11.06
C ALA A 89 -4.86 0.27 10.57
N ILE A 90 -4.13 -0.74 10.08
CA ILE A 90 -2.81 -0.56 9.45
C ILE A 90 -2.93 0.32 8.21
N THR A 91 -3.87 0.02 7.31
CA THR A 91 -4.08 0.81 6.08
C THR A 91 -4.46 2.25 6.40
N LEU A 92 -5.39 2.48 7.33
CA LEU A 92 -5.80 3.83 7.74
C LEU A 92 -4.63 4.62 8.33
N SER A 93 -3.82 3.98 9.19
CA SER A 93 -2.62 4.60 9.75
C SER A 93 -1.61 4.93 8.66
N ALA A 94 -1.35 4.02 7.71
CA ALA A 94 -0.47 4.29 6.57
C ALA A 94 -0.96 5.46 5.69
N CYS A 95 -2.28 5.58 5.46
CA CYS A 95 -2.86 6.72 4.76
C CYS A 95 -2.69 8.03 5.56
N ALA A 96 -2.89 7.99 6.88
CA ALA A 96 -2.69 9.15 7.74
C ALA A 96 -1.22 9.62 7.74
N GLN A 97 -0.26 8.70 7.70
CA GLN A 97 1.17 9.03 7.64
C GLN A 97 1.56 9.79 6.37
N ILE A 98 0.87 9.59 5.24
CA ILE A 98 1.07 10.41 4.03
C ILE A 98 0.85 11.89 4.35
N LEU A 99 -0.26 12.19 5.03
CA LEU A 99 -0.67 13.56 5.36
C LEU A 99 0.21 14.18 6.45
N TYR A 100 0.69 13.36 7.39
CA TYR A 100 1.58 13.83 8.46
C TYR A 100 3.04 13.96 8.05
N ASN A 101 3.45 13.32 6.95
CA ASN A 101 4.79 13.46 6.41
C ASN A 101 4.95 14.85 5.74
N LYS A 102 5.41 15.83 6.54
CA LYS A 102 5.62 17.21 6.10
C LYS A 102 6.61 17.33 4.94
N GLU A 103 7.61 16.45 4.87
CA GLU A 103 8.58 16.47 3.77
C GLU A 103 7.93 16.08 2.44
N LEU A 104 7.18 14.98 2.44
CA LEU A 104 6.42 14.51 1.28
C LEU A 104 5.38 15.54 0.86
N VAL A 105 4.58 16.05 1.80
CA VAL A 105 3.55 17.06 1.52
C VAL A 105 4.18 18.32 0.92
N ARG A 106 5.26 18.84 1.54
CA ARG A 106 5.97 20.01 1.00
C ARG A 106 6.53 19.76 -0.39
N TYR A 107 7.11 18.58 -0.65
CA TYR A 107 7.60 18.23 -1.98
C TYR A 107 6.48 18.25 -3.03
N LEU A 108 5.30 17.72 -2.70
CA LEU A 108 4.15 17.72 -3.60
C LEU A 108 3.65 19.16 -3.87
N GLU A 109 3.58 20.00 -2.83
CA GLU A 109 3.22 21.42 -2.96
C GLU A 109 4.21 22.21 -3.84
N GLU A 110 5.51 22.06 -3.60
CA GLU A 110 6.58 22.73 -4.35
C GLU A 110 6.61 22.28 -5.82
N SER A 111 6.29 21.00 -6.08
CA SER A 111 6.22 20.42 -7.41
C SER A 111 4.93 20.76 -8.17
N LYS A 112 3.98 21.46 -7.53
CA LYS A 112 2.71 21.93 -8.13
C LYS A 112 1.83 20.80 -8.69
N PHE A 113 1.80 19.66 -8.00
CA PHE A 113 0.84 18.59 -8.28
C PHE A 113 -0.58 18.93 -7.82
#